data_AF-V5HF40-F1
#
_entry.id   AF-V5HF40-F1
#
_cell.length_a   1.000
_cell.length_b   1.000
_cell.length_c   1.000
_cell.angle_alpha   90.00
_cell.angle_beta   90.00
_cell.angle_gamma   90.00
#
_symmetry.space_group_name_H-M   'P 1'
#
loop_
_entity.id
_entity.type
_entity.pdbx_description
1 polymer ?
#
loop_
_entity_poly.entity_id
_entity_poly.type
_entity_poly.pdbx_seq_one_letter_code
_entity_poly.pdbx_strand_id
1 'polypeptide(L)'
;GDVCDAVEGVVVLDPDYLKGRKVFGQVITTFRYGREEDEVMGLHFYRQLFLAHDQIVPERNQITQISDLQQRLLRKLGSGAYAFSFNLPTNAPMSVTLQPGPNDRGRPLGVEYELRVYVAEDEQQKAHRRSTVNMAIRKIQYAPLTQRERQPTTVVSKGFMLSAGKVELEVVLDKEVYFNDDKINAQVSVSNYSKKSVKNIKILVLQNTEVTLVHGHYSKVVASVECRENCPVLPGASFSKVFHLLPLASENRDRRGIALDGLLKETDACLASSTLNHEDAIGIIISYVLRVQLYLGPMSGDLIADVPFKLAKPEPEDVYPKLQEKRILDRSKLKKQLSREMSTNLVFEDFQWHRQISEDGGGD
;
A
#
# COMPACT_ATOMS: atom_id res chain seq x y z
N GLY A 1 -8.88 8.33 4.04
CA GLY A 1 -10.05 7.54 4.51
C GLY A 1 -10.59 8.21 5.74
N ASP A 2 -11.86 7.97 6.05
CA ASP A 2 -12.56 8.68 7.12
C ASP A 2 -12.26 8.11 8.51
N VAL A 3 -11.81 6.84 8.57
CA VAL A 3 -11.47 6.11 9.79
C VAL A 3 -10.11 5.43 9.65
N CYS A 4 -9.33 5.41 10.73
CA CYS A 4 -8.08 4.67 10.86
C CYS A 4 -8.14 3.88 12.18
N ASP A 5 -7.86 2.58 12.13
CA ASP A 5 -7.80 1.76 13.34
C ASP A 5 -6.71 2.28 14.28
N ALA A 6 -7.02 2.28 15.57
CA ALA A 6 -6.06 2.66 16.61
C ALA A 6 -4.99 1.57 16.77
N VAL A 7 -3.77 1.98 17.11
CA VAL A 7 -2.71 1.05 17.48
C VAL A 7 -2.93 0.65 18.94
N GLU A 8 -3.55 -0.49 19.15
CA GLU A 8 -3.90 -1.01 20.47
C GLU A 8 -2.99 -2.17 20.90
N GLY A 9 -2.65 -2.22 22.19
CA GLY A 9 -1.91 -3.34 22.75
C GLY A 9 -1.86 -3.34 24.27
N VAL A 10 -1.00 -4.22 24.81
CA VAL A 10 -0.71 -4.35 26.24
C VAL A 10 0.80 -4.45 26.42
N VAL A 11 1.34 -3.71 27.38
CA VAL A 11 2.74 -3.78 27.82
C VAL A 11 2.80 -4.57 29.12
N VAL A 12 3.72 -5.53 29.19
CA VAL A 12 4.01 -6.28 30.42
C VAL A 12 5.28 -5.72 31.04
N LEU A 13 5.22 -5.42 32.33
CA LEU A 13 6.28 -4.77 33.07
C LEU A 13 6.68 -5.63 34.26
N ASP A 14 7.98 -5.70 34.50
CA ASP A 14 8.54 -6.20 35.74
C ASP A 14 8.42 -5.09 36.81
N PRO A 15 7.63 -5.29 37.88
CA PRO A 15 7.44 -4.29 38.93
C PRO A 15 8.76 -3.88 39.61
N ASP A 16 9.70 -4.82 39.73
CA ASP A 16 11.00 -4.60 40.39
C ASP A 16 11.94 -3.77 39.52
N TYR A 17 11.68 -3.72 38.21
CA TYR A 17 12.47 -2.95 37.26
C TYR A 17 12.14 -1.46 37.31
N LEU A 18 10.87 -1.08 37.42
CA LEU A 18 10.44 0.31 37.22
C LEU A 18 11.04 1.28 38.24
N LYS A 19 11.09 0.93 39.53
CA LYS A 19 11.73 1.72 40.61
C LYS A 19 11.41 3.24 40.54
N GLY A 20 10.15 3.59 40.27
CA GLY A 20 9.69 4.98 40.17
C GLY A 20 9.85 5.64 38.79
N ARG A 21 10.44 4.95 37.81
CA ARG A 21 10.46 5.38 36.40
C ARG A 21 9.10 5.18 35.75
N LYS A 22 8.91 5.82 34.60
CA LYS A 22 7.69 5.84 33.81
C LYS A 22 7.88 5.07 32.51
N VAL A 23 6.78 4.65 31.91
CA VAL A 23 6.76 3.98 30.60
C VAL A 23 6.02 4.85 29.62
N PHE A 24 6.66 5.10 28.49
CA PHE A 24 6.11 5.89 27.40
C PHE A 24 5.97 5.03 26.16
N GLY A 25 4.93 5.30 25.38
CA GLY A 25 4.75 4.73 24.05
C GLY A 25 4.67 5.83 23.02
N GLN A 26 5.16 5.55 21.82
CA GLN A 26 5.10 6.46 20.70
C GLN A 26 4.96 5.71 19.38
N VAL A 27 4.21 6.30 18.46
CA VAL A 27 4.13 5.83 17.07
C VAL A 27 4.91 6.82 16.20
N ILE A 28 5.97 6.31 15.59
CA ILE A 28 6.89 7.09 14.77
C ILE A 28 6.75 6.64 13.32
N THR A 29 6.66 7.60 12.41
CA THR A 29 6.76 7.35 10.98
C THR A 29 8.07 7.90 10.46
N THR A 30 8.86 7.06 9.79
CA THR A 30 10.09 7.48 9.11
C THR A 30 9.83 7.55 7.62
N PHE A 31 9.95 8.76 7.07
CA PHE A 31 9.87 9.04 5.65
C PHE A 31 11.27 9.11 5.06
N ARG A 32 11.64 8.21 4.14
CA ARG A 32 12.95 8.17 3.49
C ARG A 32 12.82 8.39 2.00
N TYR A 33 13.56 9.37 1.50
CA TYR A 33 13.42 9.91 0.14
C TYR A 33 14.73 9.97 -0.64
N GLY A 34 15.82 9.56 -0.02
CA GLY A 34 17.12 9.37 -0.65
C GLY A 34 17.78 8.12 -0.08
N ARG A 35 18.91 7.77 -0.68
CA ARG A 35 19.65 6.58 -0.31
C ARG A 35 20.53 6.89 0.90
N GLU A 36 20.75 5.88 1.73
CA GLU A 36 21.56 6.01 2.94
C GLU A 36 23.04 6.24 2.59
N GLU A 37 23.54 5.64 1.50
CA GLU A 37 24.92 5.84 1.03
C GLU A 37 25.20 7.26 0.50
N ASP A 38 24.17 7.99 0.11
CA ASP A 38 24.31 9.37 -0.37
C ASP A 38 24.38 10.36 0.80
N GLU A 39 24.08 9.92 2.03
CA GLU A 39 24.16 10.75 3.23
C GLU A 39 25.62 11.10 3.56
N VAL A 40 25.88 12.40 3.67
CA VAL A 40 27.20 12.97 4.01
C VAL A 40 27.06 13.89 5.22
N MET A 41 28.16 14.22 5.89
CA MET A 41 28.17 14.87 7.22
C MET A 41 27.06 15.92 7.45
N GLY A 42 26.01 15.52 8.18
CA GLY A 42 24.87 16.37 8.57
C GLY A 42 23.67 16.38 7.60
N LEU A 43 23.80 15.79 6.42
CA LEU A 43 22.73 15.62 5.44
C LEU A 43 22.13 14.22 5.57
N HIS A 44 20.88 14.16 6.04
CA HIS A 44 20.11 12.93 6.10
C HIS A 44 18.94 12.99 5.12
N PHE A 45 18.71 11.89 4.40
CA PHE A 45 17.62 11.77 3.43
C PHE A 45 16.40 11.07 4.03
N TYR A 46 16.13 11.38 5.30
CA TYR A 46 14.94 10.92 5.98
C TYR A 46 14.38 12.00 6.91
N ARG A 47 13.08 11.91 7.17
CA ARG A 47 12.36 12.74 8.14
C ARG A 47 11.54 11.84 9.05
N GLN A 48 11.65 12.06 10.36
CA GLN A 48 10.83 11.37 11.34
C GLN A 48 9.66 12.26 11.75
N LEU A 49 8.47 11.65 11.82
CA LEU A 49 7.24 12.27 12.29
C LEU A 49 6.76 11.47 13.50
N PHE A 50 6.54 12.15 14.62
CA PHE A 50 5.93 11.57 15.81
C PHE A 50 4.42 11.75 15.67
N LEU A 51 3.71 10.66 15.39
CA LEU A 51 2.26 10.70 15.15
C LEU A 51 1.46 10.63 16.44
N ALA A 52 1.98 9.91 17.43
CA ALA A 52 1.41 9.81 18.76
C ALA A 52 2.53 9.60 19.77
N HIS A 53 2.37 10.16 20.97
CA HIS A 53 3.26 9.99 22.11
C HIS A 53 2.42 10.14 23.38
N ASP A 54 2.51 9.16 24.28
CA ASP A 54 1.79 9.19 25.56
C ASP A 54 2.51 8.38 26.64
N GLN A 55 2.19 8.68 27.90
CA GLN A 55 2.64 7.94 29.07
C GLN A 55 1.67 6.79 29.38
N ILE A 56 2.16 5.56 29.24
CA ILE A 56 1.40 4.32 29.51
C ILE A 56 1.36 4.05 31.02
N VAL A 57 2.51 4.17 31.70
CA VAL A 57 2.62 3.86 33.15
C VAL A 57 3.41 4.96 33.89
N PRO A 58 2.90 5.48 35.02
CA PRO A 58 1.52 5.33 35.50
C PRO A 58 0.53 5.91 34.49
N GLU A 59 -0.68 5.34 34.41
CA GLU A 59 -1.67 5.73 33.39
C GLU A 59 -2.03 7.21 33.56
N ARG A 60 -1.64 8.04 32.58
CA ARG A 60 -1.88 9.50 32.61
C ARG A 60 -3.24 9.85 32.02
N ASN A 61 -3.58 9.21 30.90
CA ASN A 61 -4.85 9.35 30.22
C ASN A 61 -5.63 8.05 30.38
N GLN A 62 -6.81 8.12 31.00
CA GLN A 62 -7.69 6.95 31.09
C GLN A 62 -8.07 6.49 29.69
N ILE A 63 -7.80 5.23 29.38
CA ILE A 63 -8.29 4.62 28.13
C ILE A 63 -9.81 4.57 28.19
N THR A 64 -10.48 5.44 27.43
CA THR A 64 -11.94 5.62 27.47
C THR A 64 -12.70 4.33 27.12
N GLN A 65 -12.12 3.47 26.27
CA GLN A 65 -12.68 2.19 25.87
C GLN A 65 -11.56 1.15 25.71
N ILE A 66 -11.55 0.13 26.57
CA ILE A 66 -10.63 -1.00 26.47
C ILE A 66 -11.26 -2.04 25.53
N SER A 67 -10.53 -2.44 24.49
CA SER A 67 -11.02 -3.43 23.52
C SER A 67 -11.13 -4.84 24.11
N ASP A 68 -11.99 -5.67 23.52
CA ASP A 68 -12.18 -7.08 23.93
C ASP A 68 -10.85 -7.86 23.94
N LEU A 69 -9.94 -7.53 23.02
CA LEU A 69 -8.60 -8.12 22.96
C LEU A 69 -7.76 -7.72 24.17
N GLN A 70 -7.69 -6.42 24.48
CA GLN A 70 -6.95 -5.92 25.65
C GLN A 70 -7.50 -6.53 26.95
N GLN A 71 -8.82 -6.63 27.12
CA GLN A 71 -9.42 -7.27 28.30
C GLN A 71 -9.03 -8.75 28.44
N ARG A 72 -8.88 -9.48 27.33
CA ARG A 72 -8.41 -10.88 27.36
C ARG A 72 -6.92 -10.95 27.67
N LEU A 73 -6.11 -10.06 27.11
CA LEU A 73 -4.67 -9.99 27.36
C LEU A 73 -4.37 -9.62 28.81
N LEU A 74 -5.03 -8.59 29.36
CA LEU A 74 -4.89 -8.18 30.76
C LEU A 74 -5.23 -9.34 31.72
N ARG A 75 -6.33 -10.06 31.46
CA ARG A 75 -6.70 -11.24 32.25
C ARG A 75 -5.68 -12.38 32.17
N LYS A 76 -5.05 -12.58 31.01
CA LYS A 76 -4.07 -13.66 30.79
C LYS A 76 -2.69 -13.32 31.34
N LEU A 77 -2.26 -12.06 31.24
CA LEU A 77 -0.90 -11.61 31.59
C LEU A 77 -0.78 -11.15 33.05
N GLY A 78 -1.90 -10.89 33.73
CA GLY A 78 -1.94 -10.62 35.17
C GLY A 78 -1.65 -9.16 35.52
N SER A 79 -1.30 -8.92 36.79
CA SER A 79 -1.21 -7.58 37.40
C SER A 79 -0.06 -6.71 36.91
N GLY A 80 0.90 -7.27 36.18
CA GLY A 80 2.02 -6.52 35.56
C GLY A 80 1.71 -6.00 34.15
N ALA A 81 0.46 -6.15 33.68
CA ALA A 81 0.05 -5.83 32.33
C ALA A 81 -0.76 -4.53 32.28
N TYR A 82 -0.40 -3.63 31.37
CA TYR A 82 -1.01 -2.31 31.21
C TYR A 82 -1.39 -2.10 29.76
N ALA A 83 -2.65 -1.70 29.50
CA ALA A 83 -3.13 -1.45 28.15
C ALA A 83 -2.63 -0.11 27.61
N PHE A 84 -2.59 0.03 26.29
CA PHE A 84 -2.37 1.30 25.59
C PHE A 84 -3.16 1.33 24.28
N SER A 85 -3.53 2.54 23.84
CA SER A 85 -4.16 2.77 22.54
C SER A 85 -3.67 4.10 21.95
N PHE A 86 -3.21 4.08 20.71
CA PHE A 86 -2.77 5.29 19.99
C PHE A 86 -3.63 5.53 18.75
N ASN A 87 -4.37 6.64 18.76
CA ASN A 87 -5.11 7.10 17.59
C ASN A 87 -4.17 7.83 16.63
N LEU A 88 -4.14 7.38 15.38
CA LEU A 88 -3.33 8.01 14.33
C LEU A 88 -4.14 9.10 13.62
N PRO A 89 -3.51 10.21 13.21
CA PRO A 89 -4.20 11.23 12.45
C PRO A 89 -4.60 10.69 11.07
N THR A 90 -5.76 11.12 10.59
CA THR A 90 -6.36 10.62 9.33
C THR A 90 -5.48 10.91 8.11
N ASN A 91 -4.74 12.02 8.14
CA ASN A 91 -3.79 12.44 7.10
C ASN A 91 -2.41 11.77 7.18
N ALA A 92 -2.17 10.86 8.14
CA ALA A 92 -0.88 10.16 8.19
C ALA A 92 -0.65 9.34 6.89
N PRO A 93 0.56 9.34 6.31
CA PRO A 93 0.85 8.62 5.06
C PRO A 93 0.59 7.13 5.13
N MET A 94 0.31 6.50 4.00
CA MET A 94 0.27 5.03 3.95
C MET A 94 1.68 4.44 4.02
N SER A 95 1.81 3.24 4.58
CA SER A 95 3.07 2.48 4.51
C SER A 95 3.33 2.07 3.06
N VAL A 96 4.44 2.55 2.52
CA VAL A 96 4.85 2.32 1.13
C VAL A 96 6.36 2.15 1.09
N THR A 97 6.83 1.17 0.33
CA THR A 97 8.26 0.95 0.08
C THR A 97 8.52 1.03 -1.42
N LEU A 98 9.49 1.84 -1.82
CA LEU A 98 9.98 1.85 -3.20
C LEU A 98 11.04 0.75 -3.35
N GLN A 99 10.79 -0.13 -4.30
CA GLN A 99 11.65 -1.27 -4.57
C GLN A 99 13.08 -0.82 -4.88
N PRO A 100 14.08 -1.27 -4.11
CA PRO A 100 15.47 -0.89 -4.32
C PRO A 100 16.00 -1.48 -5.64
N GLY A 101 17.02 -0.84 -6.20
CA GLY A 101 17.79 -1.43 -7.29
C GLY A 101 18.63 -2.61 -6.80
N PRO A 102 19.12 -3.48 -7.71
CA PRO A 102 19.96 -4.62 -7.34
C PRO A 102 21.28 -4.20 -6.67
N ASN A 103 21.76 -2.98 -6.94
CA ASN A 103 22.99 -2.43 -6.38
C ASN A 103 22.75 -1.43 -5.24
N ASP A 104 21.50 -1.14 -4.90
CA ASP A 104 21.18 -0.20 -3.82
C ASP A 104 21.43 -0.91 -2.49
N ARG A 105 22.15 -0.24 -1.58
CA ARG A 105 22.44 -0.76 -0.22
C ARG A 105 21.66 0.06 0.81
N GLY A 106 21.62 -0.42 2.05
CA GLY A 106 20.94 0.27 3.14
C GLY A 106 19.41 0.13 3.11
N ARG A 107 18.73 0.99 3.86
CA ARG A 107 17.26 0.94 3.97
C ARG A 107 16.57 1.44 2.71
N PRO A 108 15.47 0.80 2.27
CA PRO A 108 14.76 1.23 1.09
C PRO A 108 14.10 2.61 1.30
N LEU A 109 13.83 3.31 0.20
CA LEU A 109 13.05 4.54 0.21
C LEU A 109 11.59 4.18 0.51
N GLY A 110 10.90 5.00 1.29
CA GLY A 110 9.55 4.67 1.71
C GLY A 110 9.08 5.35 2.99
N VAL A 111 7.92 4.90 3.44
CA VAL A 111 7.26 5.31 4.67
C VAL A 111 7.13 4.08 5.57
N GLU A 112 7.93 4.05 6.63
CA GLU A 112 7.93 2.98 7.63
C GLU A 112 7.29 3.47 8.93
N TYR A 113 6.53 2.62 9.60
CA TYR A 113 5.96 2.92 10.92
C TYR A 113 6.60 2.03 12.00
N GLU A 114 6.92 2.63 13.14
CA GLU A 114 7.50 1.97 14.30
C GLU A 114 6.70 2.35 15.55
N LEU A 115 6.14 1.35 16.23
CA LEU A 115 5.68 1.48 17.61
C LEU A 115 6.90 1.31 18.52
N ARG A 116 7.20 2.34 19.31
CA ARG A 116 8.29 2.32 20.28
C ARG A 116 7.73 2.46 21.68
N VAL A 117 8.06 1.53 22.55
CA VAL A 117 7.76 1.57 23.98
C VAL A 117 9.07 1.63 24.74
N TYR A 118 9.19 2.56 25.69
CA TYR A 118 10.43 2.74 26.44
C TYR A 118 10.22 3.18 27.89
N VAL A 119 11.19 2.85 28.74
CA VAL A 119 11.23 3.29 30.14
C VAL A 119 12.13 4.51 30.27
N ALA A 120 11.63 5.56 30.94
CA ALA A 120 12.33 6.81 31.21
C ALA A 120 11.86 7.44 32.53
N GLU A 121 12.66 8.31 33.13
CA GLU A 121 12.30 9.09 34.33
C GLU A 121 11.28 10.18 34.00
N ASP A 122 11.50 10.87 32.87
CA ASP A 122 10.67 11.95 32.38
C ASP A 122 10.48 11.90 30.87
N GLU A 123 9.45 12.59 30.40
CA GLU A 123 9.04 12.67 28.99
C GLU A 123 10.15 13.24 28.08
N GLN A 124 10.99 14.12 28.63
CA GLN A 124 12.10 14.76 27.90
C GLN A 124 13.35 13.88 27.81
N GLN A 125 13.44 12.81 28.61
CA GLN A 125 14.61 11.95 28.63
C GLN A 125 14.63 11.08 27.37
N LYS A 126 15.79 11.04 26.69
CA LYS A 126 15.99 10.18 25.53
C LYS A 126 15.91 8.70 25.93
N ALA A 127 15.13 7.93 25.17
CA ALA A 127 15.00 6.50 25.38
C ALA A 127 16.36 5.77 25.32
N HIS A 128 16.60 4.86 26.28
CA HIS A 128 17.81 4.04 26.31
C HIS A 128 17.58 2.71 25.58
N ARG A 129 18.51 2.29 24.72
CA ARG A 129 18.39 1.08 23.88
C ARG A 129 18.03 -0.21 24.65
N ARG A 130 18.54 -0.40 25.88
CA ARG A 130 18.27 -1.56 26.76
C ARG A 130 16.87 -1.57 27.37
N SER A 131 16.20 -0.44 27.45
CA SER A 131 14.87 -0.29 28.05
C SER A 131 13.83 0.13 27.00
N THR A 132 14.10 -0.17 25.73
CA THR A 132 13.28 0.20 24.58
C THR A 132 12.93 -1.05 23.78
N VAL A 133 11.65 -1.19 23.46
CA VAL A 133 11.12 -2.19 22.53
C VAL A 133 10.57 -1.46 21.31
N ASN A 134 10.95 -1.95 20.13
CA ASN A 134 10.53 -1.40 18.84
C ASN A 134 9.81 -2.47 18.02
N MET A 135 8.64 -2.13 17.49
CA MET A 135 7.82 -3.00 16.66
C MET A 135 7.50 -2.27 15.35
N ALA A 136 7.93 -2.83 14.22
CA ALA A 136 7.59 -2.31 12.90
C ALA A 136 6.12 -2.64 12.58
N ILE A 137 5.28 -1.61 12.42
CA ILE A 137 3.87 -1.76 12.07
C ILE A 137 3.61 -1.19 10.68
N ARG A 138 2.44 -1.44 10.11
CA ARG A 138 2.05 -0.91 8.79
C ARG A 138 0.68 -0.24 8.86
N LYS A 139 0.58 0.92 8.22
CA LYS A 139 -0.71 1.54 7.90
C LYS A 139 -1.07 1.13 6.48
N ILE A 140 -2.17 0.40 6.32
CA ILE A 140 -2.65 -0.14 5.03
C ILE A 140 -4.00 0.49 4.69
N GLN A 141 -4.24 0.77 3.41
CA GLN A 141 -5.48 1.38 2.94
C GLN A 141 -6.36 0.30 2.33
N TYR A 142 -7.56 0.16 2.89
CA TYR A 142 -8.62 -0.63 2.30
C TYR A 142 -9.55 0.26 1.46
N ALA A 143 -10.17 -0.34 0.45
CA ALA A 143 -11.28 0.26 -0.26
C ALA A 143 -12.51 -0.63 -0.10
N PRO A 144 -13.69 -0.05 0.12
CA PRO A 144 -14.93 -0.82 0.22
C PRO A 144 -15.24 -1.49 -1.11
N LEU A 145 -15.99 -2.60 -1.08
CA LEU A 145 -16.58 -3.24 -2.26
C LEU A 145 -17.72 -2.42 -2.90
N THR A 146 -17.58 -1.10 -2.99
CA THR A 146 -18.61 -0.27 -3.63
C THR A 146 -18.38 -0.26 -5.14
N GLN A 147 -19.12 -1.09 -5.86
CA GLN A 147 -19.22 -0.98 -7.33
C GLN A 147 -19.92 0.34 -7.66
N ARG A 148 -19.16 1.31 -8.19
CA ARG A 148 -19.75 2.45 -8.87
C ARG A 148 -20.33 1.98 -10.21
N GLU A 149 -21.53 2.43 -10.54
CA GLU A 149 -22.27 1.99 -11.74
C GLU A 149 -21.61 2.41 -13.06
N ARG A 150 -20.74 3.43 -13.05
CA ARG A 150 -20.14 3.99 -14.27
C ARG A 150 -18.75 3.43 -14.53
N GLN A 151 -18.60 2.83 -15.71
CA GLN A 151 -17.32 2.35 -16.24
C GLN A 151 -16.38 3.52 -16.59
N PRO A 152 -15.11 3.52 -16.10
CA PRO A 152 -14.12 4.50 -16.50
C PRO A 152 -13.88 4.46 -18.01
N THR A 153 -14.03 5.60 -18.67
CA THR A 153 -13.96 5.71 -20.13
C THR A 153 -13.15 6.93 -20.54
N THR A 154 -12.24 6.75 -21.50
CA THR A 154 -11.53 7.86 -22.16
C THR A 154 -11.69 7.73 -23.67
N VAL A 155 -12.07 8.83 -24.33
CA VAL A 155 -12.15 8.94 -25.79
C VAL A 155 -11.21 10.04 -26.25
N VAL A 156 -10.31 9.71 -27.17
CA VAL A 156 -9.36 10.66 -27.78
C VAL A 156 -9.42 10.54 -29.30
N SER A 157 -9.12 11.64 -29.99
CA SER A 157 -9.04 11.64 -31.45
C SER A 157 -7.85 12.43 -31.94
N LYS A 158 -7.28 12.00 -33.07
CA LYS A 158 -6.14 12.66 -33.71
C LYS A 158 -6.40 12.88 -35.18
N GLY A 159 -6.44 14.15 -35.59
CA GLY A 159 -6.37 14.57 -36.98
C GLY A 159 -4.92 14.69 -37.46
N PHE A 160 -4.73 14.83 -38.78
CA PHE A 160 -3.40 14.93 -39.39
C PHE A 160 -3.30 16.21 -40.24
N MET A 161 -2.20 16.96 -40.10
CA MET A 161 -2.02 18.23 -40.82
C MET A 161 -2.02 18.09 -42.35
N LEU A 162 -1.47 16.99 -42.87
CA LEU A 162 -1.31 16.74 -44.31
C LEU A 162 -2.31 15.70 -44.86
N SER A 163 -3.32 15.29 -44.08
CA SER A 163 -4.28 14.27 -44.50
C SER A 163 -5.64 14.48 -43.87
N ALA A 164 -6.69 14.50 -44.68
CA ALA A 164 -8.06 14.58 -44.19
C ALA A 164 -8.45 13.34 -43.37
N GLY A 165 -9.34 13.55 -42.41
CA GLY A 165 -9.84 12.52 -41.50
C GLY A 165 -9.10 12.47 -40.16
N LYS A 166 -9.54 11.54 -39.31
CA LYS A 166 -9.02 11.35 -37.95
C LYS A 166 -9.04 9.88 -37.55
N VAL A 167 -8.18 9.52 -36.61
CA VAL A 167 -8.27 8.25 -35.88
C VAL A 167 -8.89 8.56 -34.52
N GLU A 168 -9.93 7.82 -34.16
CA GLU A 168 -10.55 7.87 -32.84
C GLU A 168 -10.19 6.61 -32.05
N LEU A 169 -9.89 6.78 -30.77
CA LEU A 169 -9.58 5.74 -29.81
C LEU A 169 -10.49 5.92 -28.60
N GLU A 170 -11.25 4.88 -28.30
CA GLU A 170 -12.08 4.76 -27.11
C GLU A 170 -11.55 3.60 -26.26
N VAL A 171 -11.38 3.84 -24.97
CA VAL A 171 -10.93 2.84 -23.99
C VAL A 171 -11.90 2.84 -22.82
N VAL A 172 -12.46 1.67 -22.51
CA VAL A 172 -13.41 1.47 -21.41
C VAL A 172 -12.89 0.38 -20.48
N LEU A 173 -12.86 0.66 -19.18
CA LEU A 173 -12.54 -0.31 -18.13
C LEU A 173 -13.81 -0.90 -17.52
N ASP A 174 -13.80 -2.17 -17.14
CA ASP A 174 -14.96 -2.82 -16.53
C ASP A 174 -15.22 -2.36 -15.08
N LYS A 175 -14.18 -1.91 -14.36
CA LYS A 175 -14.26 -1.39 -12.99
C LYS A 175 -13.44 -0.12 -12.80
N GLU A 176 -13.84 0.73 -11.85
CA GLU A 176 -13.02 1.86 -11.34
C GLU A 176 -11.98 1.40 -10.31
N VAL A 177 -12.34 0.42 -9.48
CA VAL A 177 -11.49 -0.13 -8.41
C VAL A 177 -11.21 -1.59 -8.70
N TYR A 178 -9.93 -1.94 -8.69
CA TYR A 178 -9.44 -3.31 -8.78
C TYR A 178 -8.73 -3.66 -7.48
N PHE A 179 -8.87 -4.91 -7.04
CA PHE A 179 -8.08 -5.42 -5.94
C PHE A 179 -6.76 -6.01 -6.43
N ASN A 180 -5.79 -6.14 -5.53
CA ASN A 180 -4.59 -6.91 -5.85
C ASN A 180 -4.98 -8.30 -6.38
N ASP A 181 -4.27 -8.75 -7.41
CA ASP A 181 -4.54 -9.98 -8.17
C ASP A 181 -5.82 -10.01 -9.03
N ASP A 182 -6.59 -8.92 -9.09
CA ASP A 182 -7.68 -8.80 -10.06
C ASP A 182 -7.14 -8.59 -11.48
N LYS A 183 -7.78 -9.25 -12.45
CA LYS A 183 -7.58 -8.96 -13.87
C LYS A 183 -8.28 -7.65 -14.24
N ILE A 184 -7.54 -6.76 -14.89
CA ILE A 184 -8.06 -5.54 -15.49
C ILE A 184 -8.58 -5.86 -16.89
N ASN A 185 -9.86 -5.60 -17.13
CA ASN A 185 -10.47 -5.80 -18.45
C ASN A 185 -10.65 -4.44 -19.13
N ALA A 186 -9.93 -4.24 -20.24
CA ALA A 186 -9.96 -3.00 -21.01
C ALA A 186 -10.52 -3.26 -22.41
N GLN A 187 -11.70 -2.73 -22.70
CA GLN A 187 -12.24 -2.70 -24.05
C GLN A 187 -11.60 -1.53 -24.83
N VAL A 188 -10.90 -1.86 -25.91
CA VAL A 188 -10.25 -0.89 -26.79
C VAL A 188 -10.94 -0.90 -28.13
N SER A 189 -11.50 0.25 -28.52
CA SER A 189 -12.19 0.48 -29.79
C SER A 189 -11.46 1.56 -30.58
N VAL A 190 -11.13 1.27 -31.83
CA VAL A 190 -10.43 2.17 -32.74
C VAL A 190 -11.26 2.35 -33.99
N SER A 191 -11.60 3.59 -34.32
CA SER A 191 -12.32 3.95 -35.54
C SER A 191 -11.42 4.79 -36.43
N ASN A 192 -11.01 4.25 -37.57
CA ASN A 192 -10.05 4.91 -38.46
C ASN A 192 -10.76 5.60 -39.64
N TYR A 193 -11.11 6.86 -39.47
CA TYR A 193 -11.67 7.71 -40.53
C TYR A 193 -10.60 8.47 -41.34
N SER A 194 -9.33 8.07 -41.21
CA SER A 194 -8.19 8.75 -41.84
C SER A 194 -7.64 7.94 -43.03
N LYS A 195 -6.69 8.52 -43.77
CA LYS A 195 -5.89 7.79 -44.77
C LYS A 195 -4.63 7.13 -44.19
N LYS A 196 -4.43 7.17 -42.88
CA LYS A 196 -3.30 6.54 -42.18
C LYS A 196 -3.67 5.14 -41.70
N SER A 197 -2.67 4.38 -41.29
CA SER A 197 -2.84 3.01 -40.79
C SER A 197 -2.35 2.89 -39.35
N VAL A 198 -3.12 2.27 -38.48
CA VAL A 198 -2.68 1.95 -37.11
C VAL A 198 -1.89 0.65 -37.14
N LYS A 199 -0.58 0.69 -36.94
CA LYS A 199 0.30 -0.46 -37.17
C LYS A 199 0.47 -1.36 -35.95
N ASN A 200 0.30 -0.81 -34.75
CA ASN A 200 0.51 -1.53 -33.50
C ASN A 200 -0.34 -0.90 -32.40
N ILE A 201 -0.80 -1.72 -31.46
CA ILE A 201 -1.56 -1.30 -30.29
C ILE A 201 -0.82 -1.82 -29.06
N LYS A 202 -0.40 -0.90 -28.18
CA LYS A 202 0.29 -1.24 -26.94
C LYS A 202 -0.53 -0.77 -25.75
N ILE A 203 -0.72 -1.64 -24.77
CA ILE A 203 -1.45 -1.35 -23.54
C ILE A 203 -0.49 -1.50 -22.37
N LEU A 204 -0.49 -0.52 -21.49
CA LEU A 204 0.42 -0.41 -20.36
C LEU A 204 -0.38 -0.11 -19.11
N VAL A 205 -0.09 -0.80 -18.01
CA VAL A 205 -0.48 -0.35 -16.67
C VAL A 205 0.68 0.43 -16.10
N LEU A 206 0.46 1.71 -15.84
CA LEU A 206 1.43 2.62 -15.25
C LEU A 206 1.11 2.83 -13.77
N GLN A 207 2.10 2.64 -12.92
CA GLN A 207 2.11 3.10 -11.54
C GLN A 207 2.85 4.43 -11.50
N ASN A 208 2.13 5.48 -11.13
CA ASN A 208 2.66 6.81 -10.92
C ASN A 208 2.89 7.02 -9.44
N THR A 209 4.11 7.39 -9.09
CA THR A 209 4.58 7.63 -7.74
C THR A 209 5.02 9.08 -7.64
N GLU A 210 4.41 9.82 -6.74
CA GLU A 210 4.80 11.17 -6.37
C GLU A 210 5.35 11.19 -4.95
N VAL A 211 6.56 11.72 -4.78
CA VAL A 211 7.25 11.85 -3.50
C VAL A 211 7.16 13.30 -3.07
N THR A 212 6.23 13.62 -2.17
CA THR A 212 5.83 15.02 -1.93
C THR A 212 6.93 15.86 -1.29
N LEU A 213 7.79 15.27 -0.45
CA LEU A 213 8.86 16.01 0.23
C LEU A 213 9.93 16.57 -0.71
N VAL A 214 10.13 15.96 -1.88
CA VAL A 214 11.11 16.38 -2.89
C VAL A 214 10.48 16.83 -4.20
N HIS A 215 9.14 16.91 -4.26
CA HIS A 215 8.37 17.15 -5.47
C HIS A 215 8.81 16.27 -6.66
N GLY A 216 9.14 15.01 -6.36
CA GLY A 216 9.64 14.05 -7.33
C GLY A 216 8.49 13.22 -7.92
N HIS A 217 8.40 13.12 -9.24
CA HIS A 217 7.39 12.30 -9.92
C HIS A 217 8.05 11.22 -10.77
N TYR A 218 7.57 9.99 -10.63
CA TYR A 218 8.08 8.83 -11.34
C TYR A 218 6.94 7.98 -11.85
N SER A 219 7.02 7.51 -13.10
CA SER A 219 6.08 6.54 -13.67
C SER A 219 6.80 5.25 -14.02
N LYS A 220 6.24 4.12 -13.63
CA LYS A 220 6.76 2.79 -13.96
C LYS A 220 5.67 1.94 -14.57
N VAL A 221 6.03 1.18 -15.61
CA VAL A 221 5.15 0.15 -16.16
C VAL A 221 5.14 -1.01 -15.16
N VAL A 222 3.96 -1.48 -14.76
CA VAL A 222 3.79 -2.67 -13.89
C VAL A 222 3.17 -3.85 -14.63
N ALA A 223 2.50 -3.62 -15.76
CA ALA A 223 2.06 -4.66 -16.69
C ALA A 223 1.99 -4.10 -18.10
N SER A 224 2.16 -4.95 -19.12
CA SER A 224 2.06 -4.50 -20.50
C SER A 224 1.64 -5.62 -21.45
N VAL A 225 0.87 -5.28 -22.47
CA VAL A 225 0.48 -6.15 -23.58
C VAL A 225 0.69 -5.41 -24.89
N GLU A 226 1.27 -6.07 -25.89
CA GLU A 226 1.41 -5.56 -27.26
C GLU A 226 0.58 -6.43 -28.21
N CYS A 227 -0.20 -5.80 -29.10
CA CYS A 227 -1.10 -6.48 -30.01
C CYS A 227 -0.86 -6.05 -31.45
N ARG A 228 -0.47 -7.03 -32.27
CA ARG A 228 -0.35 -6.90 -33.74
C ARG A 228 -1.42 -7.67 -34.51
N GLU A 229 -2.26 -8.43 -33.81
CA GLU A 229 -3.42 -9.08 -34.41
C GLU A 229 -4.39 -8.04 -34.95
N ASN A 230 -4.91 -8.27 -36.17
CA ASN A 230 -5.78 -7.33 -36.88
C ASN A 230 -5.16 -5.93 -37.10
N CYS A 231 -3.84 -5.82 -36.97
CA CYS A 231 -3.06 -4.68 -37.41
C CYS A 231 -2.39 -4.99 -38.77
N PRO A 232 -2.27 -4.00 -39.68
CA PRO A 232 -2.67 -2.61 -39.45
C PRO A 232 -4.18 -2.37 -39.57
N VAL A 233 -4.74 -1.50 -38.72
CA VAL A 233 -6.10 -0.99 -38.92
C VAL A 233 -6.08 -0.03 -40.10
N LEU A 234 -6.59 -0.49 -41.25
CA LEU A 234 -6.55 0.23 -42.52
C LEU A 234 -7.50 1.45 -42.53
N PRO A 235 -7.30 2.40 -43.46
CA PRO A 235 -8.25 3.48 -43.71
C PRO A 235 -9.69 2.99 -43.87
N GLY A 236 -10.63 3.59 -43.14
CA GLY A 236 -12.05 3.23 -43.13
C GLY A 236 -12.40 1.97 -42.31
N ALA A 237 -11.41 1.26 -41.78
CA ALA A 237 -11.64 0.09 -40.94
C ALA A 237 -11.82 0.48 -39.46
N SER A 238 -12.38 -0.44 -38.68
CA SER A 238 -12.50 -0.34 -37.23
C SER A 238 -11.92 -1.58 -36.56
N PHE A 239 -11.45 -1.42 -35.33
CA PHE A 239 -10.93 -2.50 -34.49
C PHE A 239 -11.62 -2.41 -33.13
N SER A 240 -12.04 -3.55 -32.57
CA SER A 240 -12.52 -3.62 -31.19
C SER A 240 -12.08 -4.93 -30.56
N LYS A 241 -11.44 -4.87 -29.39
CA LYS A 241 -10.97 -6.04 -28.64
C LYS A 241 -10.93 -5.74 -27.15
N VAL A 242 -11.28 -6.73 -26.33
CA VAL A 242 -11.09 -6.69 -24.89
C VAL A 242 -9.72 -7.27 -24.55
N PHE A 243 -8.94 -6.52 -23.78
CA PHE A 243 -7.63 -6.91 -23.29
C PHE A 243 -7.67 -7.21 -21.79
N HIS A 244 -6.86 -8.17 -21.37
CA HIS A 244 -6.75 -8.59 -19.98
C HIS A 244 -5.32 -8.34 -19.50
N LEU A 245 -5.17 -7.57 -18.44
CA LEU A 245 -3.87 -7.29 -17.81
C LEU A 245 -3.94 -7.68 -16.33
N LEU A 246 -2.87 -8.26 -15.81
CA LEU A 246 -2.78 -8.66 -14.41
C LEU A 246 -1.50 -8.05 -13.82
N PRO A 247 -1.59 -6.89 -13.14
CA PRO A 247 -0.41 -6.24 -12.58
C PRO A 247 0.02 -6.91 -11.27
N LEU A 248 1.01 -7.81 -11.36
CA LEU A 248 1.55 -8.53 -10.20
C LEU A 248 2.88 -7.95 -9.73
N ALA A 249 3.07 -7.83 -8.42
CA ALA A 249 4.36 -7.47 -7.82
C ALA A 249 5.45 -8.50 -8.15
N SER A 250 5.09 -9.79 -8.22
CA SER A 250 6.00 -10.89 -8.55
C SER A 250 6.62 -10.79 -9.95
N GLU A 251 5.93 -10.16 -10.91
CA GLU A 251 6.44 -9.94 -12.27
C GLU A 251 7.34 -8.71 -12.39
N ASN A 252 7.44 -7.91 -11.33
CA ASN A 252 8.20 -6.66 -11.31
C ASN A 252 9.42 -6.71 -10.36
N ARG A 253 9.85 -7.90 -9.94
CA ARG A 253 10.94 -8.09 -8.95
C ARG A 253 12.31 -7.54 -9.34
N ASP A 254 12.55 -7.36 -10.63
CA ASP A 254 13.82 -6.82 -11.13
C ASP A 254 13.75 -5.31 -11.43
N ARG A 255 12.60 -4.67 -11.18
CA ARG A 255 12.36 -3.27 -11.51
C ARG A 255 12.58 -2.36 -10.30
N ARG A 256 13.57 -1.48 -10.41
CA ARG A 256 13.81 -0.42 -9.43
C ARG A 256 12.70 0.63 -9.43
N GLY A 257 12.27 1.03 -8.24
CA GLY A 257 11.37 2.18 -8.02
C GLY A 257 9.88 1.88 -8.19
N ILE A 258 9.48 0.61 -8.20
CA ILE A 258 8.07 0.21 -8.07
C ILE A 258 7.64 0.42 -6.62
N ALA A 259 6.49 1.04 -6.39
CA ALA A 259 5.91 1.21 -5.07
C ALA A 259 5.18 -0.07 -4.63
N LEU A 260 5.51 -0.54 -3.44
CA LEU A 260 5.02 -1.77 -2.80
C LEU A 260 4.45 -1.45 -1.42
N ASP A 261 3.55 -2.29 -0.93
CA ASP A 261 2.92 -2.18 0.40
C ASP A 261 3.74 -2.83 1.54
N GLY A 262 4.96 -3.23 1.23
CA GLY A 262 5.91 -3.90 2.10
C GLY A 262 7.22 -4.19 1.35
N LEU A 263 8.14 -4.91 1.99
CA LEU A 263 9.40 -5.28 1.35
C LEU A 263 9.19 -6.52 0.47
N LEU A 264 9.64 -6.50 -0.78
CA LEU A 264 9.46 -7.60 -1.75
C LEU A 264 10.07 -8.95 -1.33
N LYS A 265 11.02 -8.94 -0.39
CA LYS A 265 11.61 -10.16 0.19
C LYS A 265 10.70 -10.83 1.23
N GLU A 266 9.62 -10.16 1.62
CA GLU A 266 8.55 -10.69 2.45
C GLU A 266 7.56 -11.40 1.53
N THR A 267 7.14 -12.61 1.90
CA THR A 267 6.45 -13.60 1.06
C THR A 267 5.12 -13.13 0.43
N ASP A 268 4.58 -11.99 0.87
CA ASP A 268 3.24 -11.47 0.51
C ASP A 268 3.23 -10.01 -0.03
N ALA A 269 4.37 -9.47 -0.46
CA ALA A 269 4.42 -8.09 -0.95
C ALA A 269 3.59 -7.89 -2.23
N CYS A 270 2.68 -6.94 -2.19
CA CYS A 270 1.84 -6.55 -3.32
C CYS A 270 2.26 -5.18 -3.87
N LEU A 271 1.71 -4.82 -5.03
CA LEU A 271 1.78 -3.45 -5.49
C LEU A 271 1.07 -2.55 -4.48
N ALA A 272 1.65 -1.38 -4.23
CA ALA A 272 1.08 -0.46 -3.27
C ALA A 272 -0.27 0.08 -3.75
N SER A 273 -1.23 0.23 -2.84
CA SER A 273 -2.56 0.72 -3.15
C SER A 273 -2.57 2.19 -3.56
N SER A 274 -3.54 2.59 -4.37
CA SER A 274 -3.80 3.97 -4.75
C SER A 274 -4.13 4.82 -3.54
N THR A 275 -3.50 5.98 -3.46
CA THR A 275 -3.81 6.99 -2.44
C THR A 275 -5.15 7.65 -2.80
N LEU A 276 -6.16 7.49 -1.94
CA LEU A 276 -7.52 7.99 -2.27
C LEU A 276 -7.70 9.51 -2.08
N ASN A 277 -6.94 10.15 -1.19
CA ASN A 277 -7.06 11.58 -0.87
C ASN A 277 -5.71 12.26 -1.14
N HIS A 278 -5.63 13.14 -2.16
CA HIS A 278 -4.38 13.75 -2.59
C HIS A 278 -4.09 15.13 -1.97
N GLU A 279 -5.12 15.90 -1.61
CA GLU A 279 -4.99 17.34 -1.33
C GLU A 279 -4.15 17.65 -0.08
N ASP A 280 -4.20 16.80 0.95
CA ASP A 280 -3.43 16.95 2.20
C ASP A 280 -2.44 15.80 2.44
N ALA A 281 -2.18 14.98 1.41
CA ALA A 281 -1.34 13.80 1.57
C ALA A 281 0.14 14.19 1.71
N ILE A 282 0.70 13.98 2.89
CA ILE A 282 2.14 14.02 3.12
C ILE A 282 2.67 12.62 2.84
N GLY A 283 3.67 12.47 1.99
CA GLY A 283 4.40 11.23 1.85
C GLY A 283 4.61 10.76 0.41
N ILE A 284 4.30 9.50 0.15
CA ILE A 284 4.33 8.90 -1.19
C ILE A 284 2.90 8.74 -1.66
N ILE A 285 2.57 9.46 -2.73
CA ILE A 285 1.26 9.42 -3.39
C ILE A 285 1.36 8.45 -4.56
N ILE A 286 0.37 7.55 -4.68
CA ILE A 286 0.33 6.52 -5.70
C ILE A 286 -0.96 6.62 -6.49
N SER A 287 -0.84 6.61 -7.82
CA SER A 287 -1.97 6.51 -8.73
C SER A 287 -1.67 5.52 -9.86
N TYR A 288 -2.72 4.93 -10.44
CA TYR A 288 -2.59 4.01 -11.56
C TYR A 288 -3.35 4.51 -12.78
N VAL A 289 -2.77 4.24 -13.94
CA VAL A 289 -3.34 4.59 -15.24
C VAL A 289 -3.16 3.41 -16.18
N LEU A 290 -4.25 3.03 -16.86
CA LEU A 290 -4.17 2.17 -18.03
C LEU A 290 -3.97 3.07 -19.26
N ARG A 291 -2.80 2.93 -19.89
CA ARG A 291 -2.40 3.69 -21.09
C ARG A 291 -2.50 2.81 -22.33
N VAL A 292 -3.26 3.25 -23.32
CA VAL A 292 -3.32 2.64 -24.65
C VAL A 292 -2.60 3.54 -25.65
N GLN A 293 -1.64 2.99 -26.37
CA GLN A 293 -0.84 3.69 -27.39
C GLN A 293 -1.06 3.05 -28.76
N LEU A 294 -1.55 3.85 -29.71
CA LEU A 294 -1.67 3.47 -31.11
C LEU A 294 -0.49 4.02 -31.89
N TYR A 295 0.28 3.12 -32.52
CA TYR A 295 1.40 3.51 -33.38
C TYR A 295 0.90 3.82 -34.80
N LEU A 296 0.93 5.09 -35.19
CA LEU A 296 0.44 5.57 -36.50
C LEU A 296 1.56 5.73 -37.55
N GLY A 297 2.80 5.36 -37.18
CA GLY A 297 4.00 5.50 -37.99
C GLY A 297 4.85 6.74 -37.65
N PRO A 298 6.11 6.80 -38.13
CA PRO A 298 7.11 7.76 -37.64
C PRO A 298 6.72 9.23 -37.79
N MET A 299 6.11 9.59 -38.93
CA MET A 299 5.75 10.98 -39.22
C MET A 299 4.43 11.43 -38.57
N SER A 300 3.62 10.47 -38.11
CA SER A 300 2.29 10.75 -37.58
C SER A 300 2.27 10.77 -36.05
N GLY A 301 3.30 10.20 -35.41
CA GLY A 301 3.39 10.05 -33.95
C GLY A 301 2.27 9.19 -33.38
N ASP A 302 2.33 8.93 -32.09
CA ASP A 302 1.37 8.03 -31.44
C ASP A 302 0.07 8.76 -31.07
N LEU A 303 -1.03 8.01 -30.98
CA LEU A 303 -2.25 8.45 -30.31
C LEU A 303 -2.35 7.69 -28.98
N ILE A 304 -2.47 8.44 -27.88
CA ILE A 304 -2.42 7.90 -26.52
C ILE A 304 -3.73 8.24 -25.81
N ALA A 305 -4.34 7.23 -25.16
CA ALA A 305 -5.44 7.40 -24.23
C ALA A 305 -5.03 6.86 -22.86
N ASP A 306 -5.27 7.65 -21.82
CA ASP A 306 -5.03 7.29 -20.42
C ASP A 306 -6.37 7.16 -19.71
N VAL A 307 -6.61 6.02 -19.06
CA VAL A 307 -7.79 5.77 -18.22
C VAL A 307 -7.32 5.55 -16.78
N PRO A 308 -7.60 6.47 -15.83
CA PRO A 308 -7.23 6.29 -14.44
C PRO A 308 -8.09 5.20 -13.79
N PHE A 309 -7.50 4.46 -12.87
CA PHE A 309 -8.20 3.50 -12.02
C PHE A 309 -7.52 3.42 -10.65
N LYS A 310 -8.21 2.80 -9.68
CA LYS A 310 -7.69 2.59 -8.33
C LYS A 310 -7.33 1.13 -8.13
N LEU A 311 -6.15 0.87 -7.60
CA LEU A 311 -5.74 -0.44 -7.09
C LEU A 311 -5.81 -0.39 -5.56
N ALA A 312 -6.47 -1.35 -4.92
CA ALA A 312 -6.65 -1.33 -3.47
C ALA A 312 -6.59 -2.74 -2.86
N LYS A 313 -6.65 -2.80 -1.54
CA LYS A 313 -6.98 -4.05 -0.83
C LYS A 313 -8.46 -4.05 -0.44
N PRO A 314 -9.14 -5.21 -0.50
CA PRO A 314 -10.50 -5.31 -0.03
C PRO A 314 -10.52 -5.16 1.49
N GLU A 315 -11.59 -4.58 2.03
CA GLU A 315 -11.79 -4.58 3.48
C GLU A 315 -11.79 -6.03 4.01
N PRO A 316 -11.20 -6.28 5.20
CA PRO A 316 -11.18 -7.64 5.75
C PRO A 316 -12.57 -8.26 5.85
N GLU A 317 -13.59 -7.49 6.24
CA GLU A 317 -14.97 -7.97 6.38
C GLU A 317 -15.59 -8.42 5.05
N ASP A 318 -15.17 -7.83 3.94
CA ASP A 318 -15.61 -8.06 2.57
C ASP A 318 -14.97 -9.30 1.90
N VAL A 319 -13.86 -9.80 2.45
CA VAL A 319 -13.21 -11.06 2.02
C VAL A 319 -13.90 -12.29 2.63
N TYR A 320 -14.43 -12.16 3.86
CA TYR A 320 -15.09 -13.23 4.60
C TYR A 320 -16.59 -13.51 4.31
N PRO A 321 -17.40 -12.75 3.53
CA PRO A 321 -18.81 -13.08 3.32
C PRO A 321 -18.96 -14.41 2.56
N LYS A 322 -18.08 -14.68 1.58
CA LYS A 322 -18.06 -15.92 0.79
C LYS A 322 -17.67 -17.16 1.60
N LEU A 323 -17.00 -16.98 2.74
CA LEU A 323 -16.69 -18.05 3.71
C LEU A 323 -17.74 -18.14 4.84
N GLN A 324 -18.46 -17.04 5.12
CA GLN A 324 -19.50 -16.98 6.14
C GLN A 324 -20.74 -17.79 5.77
N GLU A 325 -21.18 -17.83 4.50
CA GLU A 325 -22.32 -18.66 4.08
C GLU A 325 -22.10 -20.16 4.34
N LYS A 326 -20.89 -20.69 4.07
CA LYS A 326 -20.53 -22.07 4.45
C LYS A 326 -20.43 -22.25 5.97
N ARG A 327 -19.92 -21.25 6.69
CA ARG A 327 -19.75 -21.33 8.15
C ARG A 327 -21.07 -21.23 8.93
N ILE A 328 -22.09 -20.53 8.46
CA ILE A 328 -23.37 -20.36 9.19
C ILE A 328 -24.10 -21.70 9.38
N LEU A 329 -24.02 -22.60 8.39
CA LEU A 329 -24.58 -23.95 8.49
C LEU A 329 -23.85 -24.79 9.57
N ASP A 330 -22.51 -24.71 9.61
CA ASP A 330 -21.67 -25.40 10.60
C ASP A 330 -21.73 -24.77 12.01
N ARG A 331 -21.94 -23.45 12.10
CA ARG A 331 -21.96 -22.68 13.37
C ARG A 331 -23.11 -23.08 14.28
N SER A 332 -24.23 -23.55 13.72
CA SER A 332 -25.41 -23.99 14.49
C SER A 332 -25.13 -25.28 15.29
N LYS A 333 -24.31 -26.19 14.75
CA LYS A 333 -23.87 -27.43 15.41
C LYS A 333 -22.69 -27.18 16.35
N LEU A 334 -21.78 -26.28 15.99
CA LEU A 334 -20.56 -25.97 16.76
C LEU A 334 -20.82 -25.08 18.00
N LYS A 335 -21.83 -24.19 17.97
CA LYS A 335 -22.16 -23.28 19.10
C LYS A 335 -22.52 -24.00 20.41
N LYS A 336 -23.11 -25.20 20.33
CA LYS A 336 -23.45 -26.01 21.53
C LYS A 336 -22.23 -26.73 22.13
N GLN A 337 -21.16 -26.94 21.36
CA GLN A 337 -19.92 -27.56 21.85
C GLN A 337 -18.86 -26.51 22.27
N LEU A 338 -18.76 -25.37 21.58
CA LEU A 338 -17.68 -24.39 21.79
C LEU A 338 -17.83 -23.44 22.99
N SER A 339 -19.03 -23.30 23.57
CA SER A 339 -19.25 -22.39 24.71
C SER A 339 -18.49 -22.82 25.98
N ARG A 340 -17.90 -24.03 25.98
CA ARG A 340 -17.21 -24.60 27.15
C ARG A 340 -15.69 -24.68 26.99
N GLU A 341 -15.13 -24.49 25.79
CA GLU A 341 -13.68 -24.70 25.51
C GLU A 341 -12.89 -23.44 25.10
N MET A 342 -13.53 -22.33 24.68
CA MET A 342 -12.80 -21.18 24.09
C MET A 342 -12.39 -20.06 25.07
N SER A 343 -12.26 -20.35 26.37
CA SER A 343 -11.75 -19.38 27.34
C SER A 343 -10.22 -19.23 27.36
N THR A 344 -9.42 -20.03 26.63
CA THR A 344 -7.99 -20.17 26.96
C THR A 344 -6.94 -20.28 25.84
N ASN A 345 -7.22 -20.05 24.55
CA ASN A 345 -6.15 -20.20 23.53
C ASN A 345 -5.78 -18.90 22.80
N LEU A 346 -5.35 -17.87 23.55
CA LEU A 346 -4.45 -16.85 22.98
C LEU A 346 -3.11 -17.55 22.69
N VAL A 347 -2.69 -17.63 21.43
CA VAL A 347 -1.35 -18.11 21.05
C VAL A 347 -0.47 -16.87 20.88
N PHE A 348 0.65 -16.83 21.60
CA PHE A 348 1.64 -15.76 21.44
C PHE A 348 2.64 -16.22 20.39
N GLU A 349 2.85 -15.37 19.40
CA GLU A 349 3.86 -15.58 18.36
C GLU A 349 4.82 -14.39 18.41
N ASP A 350 6.07 -14.64 18.03
CA ASP A 350 7.06 -13.59 17.99
C ASP A 350 6.70 -12.56 16.91
N PHE A 351 6.79 -11.29 17.27
CA PHE A 351 6.57 -10.19 16.34
C PHE A 351 7.72 -10.03 15.31
N GLN A 352 8.71 -10.92 15.32
CA GLN A 352 9.76 -10.92 14.30
C GLN A 352 9.15 -11.29 12.94
N TRP A 353 8.52 -10.31 12.30
CA TRP A 353 8.41 -10.29 10.85
C TRP A 353 9.83 -10.44 10.31
N HIS A 354 10.07 -11.44 9.44
CA HIS A 354 11.41 -11.83 8.97
C HIS A 354 12.25 -10.61 8.55
N ARG A 355 12.96 -10.04 9.54
CA ARG A 355 13.81 -8.86 9.43
C ARG A 355 15.18 -9.32 8.94
N GLN A 356 15.22 -10.15 7.89
CA GLN A 356 16.46 -10.39 7.18
C GLN A 356 16.72 -9.19 6.29
N ILE A 357 17.21 -8.12 6.91
CA ILE A 357 18.25 -7.22 6.41
C ILE A 357 18.64 -6.34 7.60
N SER A 358 19.94 -6.37 7.93
CA SER A 358 20.69 -5.45 8.81
C SER A 358 21.11 -5.91 10.22
N GLU A 359 21.53 -7.16 10.41
CA GLU A 359 22.56 -7.45 11.46
C GLU A 359 23.79 -8.22 10.95
N ASP A 360 23.81 -8.75 9.72
CA ASP A 360 25.04 -9.31 9.14
C ASP A 360 25.84 -8.23 8.39
N GLY A 361 26.65 -7.49 9.13
CA GLY A 361 27.59 -6.50 8.57
C GLY A 361 28.60 -5.93 9.56
N GLY A 362 28.76 -6.53 10.74
CA GLY A 362 29.74 -6.12 11.74
C GLY A 362 30.30 -7.33 12.46
N GLY A 363 31.33 -7.94 11.89
CA GLY A 363 32.04 -9.07 12.48
C GLY A 363 32.94 -9.77 11.49
N ASP A 364 34.03 -9.11 11.10
CA ASP A 364 35.42 -9.58 11.21
C ASP A 364 36.39 -8.58 10.56
#